data_AF-A0A3D2XHT2-F1
#
_entry.id   AF-A0A3D2XHT2-F1
#
_cell.length_a   1.000
_cell.length_b   1.000
_cell.length_c   1.000
_cell.angle_alpha   90.00
_cell.angle_beta   90.00
_cell.angle_gamma   90.00
#
_symmetry.space_group_name_H-M   'P 1'
#
loop_
_entity.id
_entity.type
_entity.pdbx_description
1 polymer ?
#
loop_
_entity_poly.entity_id
_entity_poly.type
_entity_poly.pdbx_seq_one_letter_code
_entity_poly.pdbx_strand_id
1 'polypeptide(L)'
;MGRALPIVDIAGQSYFIDLRLYEFRHVENFMNRVFIHDDLQEKGDKLYLLYDKFHQCVFRGGQAELEQRKDKEIVLVELPSLEKLDPIGFEWLCNNLEEHQRSLDTLLQWAQRMMPVLEEARRAKQLARTVKLQKKKLRSGKARRL
;
A
#
# COMPACT_ATOMS: atom_id res chain seq x y z
N MET A 1 21.20 0.14 19.21
CA MET A 1 21.71 1.32 18.47
C MET A 1 21.02 1.37 17.11
N GLY A 2 20.63 2.57 16.64
CA GLY A 2 20.05 2.75 15.31
C GLY A 2 21.15 2.85 14.24
N ARG A 3 20.94 2.27 13.06
CA ARG A 3 21.82 2.46 11.89
C ARG A 3 21.32 3.64 11.06
N ALA A 4 22.22 4.30 10.34
CA ALA A 4 21.83 5.24 9.29
C ALA A 4 21.21 4.48 8.11
N LEU A 5 20.08 4.96 7.60
CA LEU A 5 19.45 4.38 6.40
C LEU A 5 20.11 4.97 5.15
N PRO A 6 20.43 4.15 4.14
CA PRO A 6 20.95 4.66 2.88
C PRO A 6 19.88 5.50 2.15
N ILE A 7 20.35 6.44 1.34
CA ILE A 7 19.52 7.28 0.48
C ILE A 7 19.74 6.89 -0.98
N VAL A 8 18.67 6.81 -1.74
CA VAL A 8 18.70 6.58 -3.18
C VAL A 8 17.95 7.68 -3.92
N ASP A 9 18.43 8.03 -5.11
CA ASP A 9 17.73 8.92 -6.02
C ASP A 9 16.74 8.14 -6.88
N ILE A 10 15.49 8.59 -6.92
CA ILE A 10 14.44 8.07 -7.79
C ILE A 10 13.90 9.26 -8.57
N ALA A 11 14.33 9.36 -9.83
CA ALA A 11 13.91 10.42 -10.75
C ALA A 11 14.14 11.85 -10.23
N GLY A 12 15.25 12.09 -9.52
CA GLY A 12 15.60 13.39 -8.94
C GLY A 12 15.03 13.65 -7.55
N GLN A 13 14.38 12.66 -6.94
CA GLN A 13 13.87 12.72 -5.58
C GLN A 13 14.62 11.76 -4.67
N SER A 14 14.94 12.20 -3.46
CA SER A 14 15.69 11.41 -2.49
C SER A 14 14.76 10.56 -1.61
N TYR A 15 15.08 9.28 -1.47
CA TYR A 15 14.36 8.33 -0.63
C TYR A 15 15.29 7.60 0.33
N PHE A 16 14.91 7.52 1.61
CA PHE A 16 15.51 6.59 2.55
C PHE A 16 15.05 5.17 2.24
N ILE A 17 15.98 4.22 2.23
CA ILE A 17 15.66 2.80 2.06
C ILE A 17 15.55 2.16 3.44
N ASP A 18 14.39 1.59 3.75
CA ASP A 18 14.14 0.88 5.00
C ASP A 18 13.65 -0.54 4.73
N LEU A 19 14.60 -1.47 4.55
CA LEU A 19 14.29 -2.87 4.30
C LEU A 19 13.61 -3.58 5.48
N ARG A 20 13.61 -2.99 6.69
CA ARG A 20 12.89 -3.54 7.84
C ARG A 20 11.40 -3.26 7.78
N LEU A 21 11.03 -2.17 7.11
CA LEU A 21 9.65 -1.74 6.87
C LEU A 21 9.19 -2.03 5.45
N TYR A 22 10.04 -2.63 4.62
CA TYR A 22 9.78 -2.96 3.22
C TYR A 22 9.34 -1.74 2.39
N GLU A 23 9.91 -0.58 2.68
CA GLU A 23 9.53 0.67 2.01
C GLU A 23 10.73 1.58 1.73
N PHE A 24 10.62 2.36 0.65
CA PHE A 24 11.44 3.54 0.43
C PHE A 24 10.61 4.77 0.81
N ARG A 25 11.14 5.60 1.71
CA ARG A 25 10.46 6.78 2.25
C ARG A 25 11.06 8.04 1.70
N HIS A 26 10.24 8.89 1.07
CA HIS A 26 10.72 10.16 0.56
C HIS A 26 11.28 11.01 1.72
N VAL A 27 12.46 11.61 1.52
CA VAL A 27 13.20 12.32 2.58
C VAL A 27 12.39 13.51 3.14
N GLU A 28 11.75 14.28 2.26
CA GLU A 28 10.97 15.47 2.65
C GLU A 28 9.47 15.20 2.91
N ASN A 29 8.90 14.16 2.30
CA ASN A 29 7.46 13.88 2.36
C ASN A 29 7.23 12.42 2.77
N PHE A 30 7.25 12.15 4.08
CA PHE A 30 7.12 10.79 4.62
C PHE A 30 5.82 10.05 4.26
N MET A 31 4.79 10.76 3.76
CA MET A 31 3.57 10.12 3.26
C MET A 31 3.77 9.49 1.87
N ASN A 32 4.75 10.00 1.10
CA ASN A 32 5.15 9.48 -0.20
C ASN A 32 6.10 8.30 0.00
N ARG A 33 5.56 7.10 -0.18
CA ARG A 33 6.25 5.83 0.07
C ARG A 33 6.14 4.92 -1.13
N VAL A 34 7.24 4.22 -1.39
CA VAL A 34 7.37 3.15 -2.38
C VAL A 34 7.43 1.84 -1.60
N PHE A 35 6.47 0.96 -1.77
CA PHE A 35 6.46 -0.34 -1.11
C PHE A 35 7.18 -1.37 -1.96
N ILE A 36 8.15 -2.07 -1.38
CA ILE A 36 9.02 -2.99 -2.11
C ILE A 36 8.24 -4.12 -2.80
N HIS A 37 7.19 -4.63 -2.16
CA HIS A 37 6.38 -5.73 -2.71
C HIS A 37 5.35 -5.31 -3.74
N ASP A 38 4.82 -4.08 -3.64
CA ASP A 38 3.69 -3.65 -4.46
C ASP A 38 4.14 -2.79 -5.66
N ASP A 39 5.21 -2.01 -5.49
CA ASP A 39 5.59 -0.96 -6.42
C ASP A 39 6.84 -1.29 -7.26
N LEU A 40 7.68 -2.23 -6.79
CA LEU A 40 8.93 -2.61 -7.43
C LEU A 40 8.80 -3.96 -8.14
N GLN A 41 9.30 -4.01 -9.37
CA GLN A 41 9.43 -5.24 -10.16
C GLN A 41 10.88 -5.66 -10.20
N GLU A 42 11.16 -6.89 -9.79
CA GLU A 42 12.49 -7.49 -9.85
C GLU A 42 12.69 -8.22 -11.18
N LYS A 43 13.83 -7.97 -11.84
CA LYS A 43 14.22 -8.66 -13.07
C LYS A 43 15.73 -8.88 -13.09
N GLY A 44 16.15 -10.07 -12.66
CA GLY A 44 17.57 -10.37 -12.42
C GLY A 44 18.10 -9.50 -11.28
N ASP A 45 19.30 -8.95 -11.42
CA ASP A 45 19.96 -8.16 -10.36
C ASP A 45 19.51 -6.69 -10.28
N LYS A 46 18.32 -6.38 -10.80
CA LYS A 46 17.83 -5.01 -10.95
C LYS A 46 16.37 -4.91 -10.53
N LEU A 47 16.02 -3.74 -10.02
CA LEU A 47 14.68 -3.37 -9.64
C LEU A 47 14.16 -2.28 -10.57
N TYR A 48 12.87 -2.33 -10.87
CA TYR A 48 12.21 -1.42 -11.78
C TYR A 48 10.94 -0.88 -11.15
N LEU A 49 10.67 0.41 -11.35
CA LEU A 49 9.39 1.01 -10.99
C LEU A 49 8.99 2.06 -12.04
N LEU A 50 7.68 2.32 -12.17
CA LEU A 50 7.18 3.45 -12.93
C LEU A 50 7.01 4.64 -11.99
N TYR A 51 7.62 5.76 -12.35
CA TYR A 51 7.62 6.97 -11.54
C TYR A 51 6.96 8.12 -12.29
N ASP A 52 5.98 8.76 -11.67
CA ASP A 52 5.32 9.95 -12.16
C ASP A 52 6.08 11.19 -11.69
N LYS A 53 6.77 11.86 -12.61
CA LYS A 53 7.52 13.08 -12.29
C LYS A 53 6.64 14.29 -11.98
N PHE A 54 5.41 14.33 -12.50
CA PHE A 54 4.50 15.44 -12.28
C PHE A 54 3.99 15.43 -10.83
N HIS A 55 3.53 14.28 -10.36
CA HIS A 55 3.07 14.10 -8.98
C HIS A 55 4.18 13.71 -8.00
N GLN A 56 5.40 13.49 -8.52
CA GLN A 56 6.59 13.08 -7.75
C GLN A 56 6.32 11.84 -6.90
N CYS A 57 5.71 10.81 -7.48
CA CYS A 57 5.38 9.57 -6.77
C CYS A 57 5.42 8.36 -7.70
N VAL A 58 5.34 7.15 -7.12
CA VAL A 58 5.17 5.93 -7.92
C VAL A 58 3.84 5.96 -8.66
N PHE A 59 3.91 5.63 -9.95
CA PHE A 59 2.73 5.40 -10.77
C PHE A 59 2.19 3.99 -10.54
N ARG A 60 0.96 3.88 -10.03
CA ARG A 60 0.26 2.62 -9.76
C ARG A 60 -0.91 2.34 -10.73
N GLY A 61 -1.02 3.14 -11.79
CA GLY A 61 -2.07 2.99 -12.78
C GLY A 61 -1.85 1.78 -13.69
N GLY A 62 -2.91 1.35 -14.38
CA GLY A 62 -2.85 0.26 -15.34
C GLY A 62 -2.30 0.69 -16.70
N GLN A 63 -2.04 -0.28 -17.58
CA GLN A 63 -1.55 -0.04 -18.95
C GLN A 63 -2.43 0.94 -19.74
N ALA A 64 -3.76 0.82 -19.63
CA ALA A 64 -4.69 1.73 -20.31
C ALA A 64 -4.57 3.18 -19.82
N GLU A 65 -4.28 3.39 -18.54
CA GLU A 65 -4.08 4.73 -17.97
C GLU A 65 -2.73 5.31 -18.41
N LEU A 66 -1.69 4.46 -18.45
CA LEU A 66 -0.37 4.82 -18.98
C LEU A 66 -0.45 5.26 -20.46
N GLU A 67 -1.23 4.56 -21.28
CA GLU A 67 -1.43 4.89 -22.70
C GLU A 67 -2.27 6.16 -22.91
N GLN A 68 -3.16 6.49 -21.98
CA GLN A 68 -4.01 7.69 -22.05
C GLN A 68 -3.32 8.95 -21.54
N ARG A 69 -2.27 8.81 -20.72
CA ARG A 69 -1.44 9.93 -20.24
C ARG A 69 -0.76 10.63 -21.41
N LYS A 70 -1.17 11.88 -21.65
CA LYS A 70 -0.60 12.74 -22.70
C LYS A 70 0.69 13.42 -22.22
N ASP A 71 0.75 13.70 -20.92
CA ASP A 71 1.92 14.06 -20.15
C ASP A 71 2.79 12.80 -20.00
N LYS A 72 3.71 12.58 -20.94
CA LYS A 72 4.68 11.47 -20.94
C LYS A 72 5.73 11.58 -19.81
N GLU A 73 5.35 12.11 -18.65
CA GLU A 73 6.21 12.35 -17.50
C GLU A 73 6.32 11.13 -16.57
N ILE A 74 5.67 10.03 -16.94
CA ILE A 74 5.90 8.72 -16.34
C ILE A 74 7.17 8.12 -16.94
N VAL A 75 8.15 7.84 -16.08
CA VAL A 75 9.43 7.25 -16.47
C VAL A 75 9.62 5.88 -15.83
N LEU A 76 10.27 4.98 -16.55
CA LEU A 76 10.78 3.73 -15.97
C LEU A 76 12.09 4.04 -15.26
N VAL A 77 12.12 3.87 -13.93
CA VAL A 77 13.34 4.00 -13.14
C VAL A 77 13.93 2.62 -12.93
N GLU A 78 15.22 2.50 -13.20
CA GLU A 78 16.02 1.32 -12.91
C GLU A 78 16.85 1.58 -11.65
N LEU A 79 16.81 0.64 -10.72
CA LEU A 79 17.59 0.66 -9.48
C LEU A 79 18.43 -0.63 -9.35
N PRO A 80 19.56 -0.57 -8.64
CA PRO A 80 20.28 -1.77 -8.21
C PRO A 80 19.41 -2.70 -7.36
N SER A 81 19.82 -3.96 -7.22
CA SER A 81 19.21 -4.92 -6.28
C SER A 81 19.23 -4.39 -4.84
N LEU A 82 18.32 -4.90 -4.01
CA LEU A 82 18.21 -4.52 -2.58
C LEU A 82 19.52 -4.76 -1.82
N GLU A 83 20.24 -5.84 -2.15
CA GLU A 83 21.57 -6.14 -1.60
C GLU A 83 22.57 -5.01 -1.86
N LYS A 84 22.56 -4.43 -3.06
CA LYS A 84 23.48 -3.34 -3.42
C LYS A 84 23.06 -2.00 -2.85
N LEU A 85 21.74 -1.77 -2.79
CA LEU A 85 21.16 -0.55 -2.25
C LEU A 85 21.34 -0.44 -0.73
N ASP A 86 21.18 -1.55 -0.03
CA ASP A 86 21.26 -1.61 1.42
C ASP A 86 21.78 -2.98 1.90
N PRO A 87 23.11 -3.23 1.83
CA PRO A 87 23.69 -4.52 2.18
C PRO A 87 23.37 -4.96 3.61
N ILE A 88 23.40 -4.02 4.57
CA ILE A 88 23.15 -4.31 5.98
C ILE A 88 21.67 -4.60 6.22
N GLY A 89 20.77 -3.83 5.60
CA GLY A 89 19.33 -4.11 5.66
C GLY A 89 18.97 -5.41 4.98
N PHE A 90 19.65 -5.76 3.89
CA PHE A 90 19.42 -6.97 3.13
C PHE A 90 19.89 -8.21 3.90
N GLU A 91 21.07 -8.17 4.51
CA GLU A 91 21.54 -9.24 5.40
C GLU A 91 20.57 -9.46 6.57
N TRP A 92 20.08 -8.38 7.18
CA TRP A 92 19.03 -8.48 8.20
C TRP A 92 17.76 -9.14 7.64
N LEU A 93 17.30 -8.71 6.46
CA LEU A 93 16.11 -9.25 5.82
C LEU A 93 16.26 -10.76 5.55
N CYS A 94 17.37 -11.20 4.99
CA CYS A 94 17.64 -12.62 4.74
C CYS A 94 17.65 -13.44 6.03
N ASN A 95 18.27 -12.94 7.08
CA ASN A 95 18.36 -13.63 8.36
C ASN A 95 17.03 -13.69 9.13
N ASN A 96 16.10 -12.78 8.83
CA ASN A 96 14.81 -12.67 9.52
C ASN A 96 13.63 -13.08 8.61
N LEU A 97 13.91 -13.59 7.41
CA LEU A 97 12.89 -13.88 6.39
C LEU A 97 11.85 -14.90 6.90
N GLU A 98 12.28 -15.93 7.64
CA GLU A 98 11.36 -16.94 8.20
C GLU A 98 10.45 -16.37 9.29
N GLU A 99 10.97 -15.52 10.17
CA GLU A 99 10.21 -14.90 11.25
C GLU A 99 9.23 -13.85 10.68
N HIS A 100 9.65 -13.13 9.63
CA HIS A 100 8.80 -12.20 8.92
C HIS A 100 7.68 -12.92 8.16
N GLN A 101 7.99 -14.01 7.45
CA GLN A 101 6.99 -14.81 6.74
C GLN A 101 5.95 -15.37 7.72
N ARG A 102 6.39 -15.91 8.87
CA ARG A 102 5.48 -16.38 9.93
C ARG A 102 4.59 -15.26 10.47
N SER A 103 5.12 -14.05 10.60
CA SER A 103 4.37 -12.88 11.09
C SER A 103 3.29 -12.45 10.07
N LEU A 104 3.64 -12.41 8.78
CA LEU A 104 2.70 -12.10 7.69
C LEU A 104 1.61 -13.17 7.57
N ASP A 105 1.98 -14.45 7.64
CA ASP A 105 1.02 -15.56 7.60
C ASP A 105 0.05 -15.50 8.79
N THR A 106 0.55 -15.15 9.97
CA THR A 106 -0.27 -14.98 11.17
C THR A 106 -1.24 -13.80 11.02
N LEU A 107 -0.79 -12.67 10.49
CA LEU A 107 -1.64 -11.51 10.20
C LEU A 107 -2.69 -11.82 9.13
N LEU A 108 -2.32 -12.55 8.09
CA LEU A 108 -3.23 -12.97 7.03
C LEU A 108 -4.30 -13.94 7.56
N GLN A 109 -3.91 -14.93 8.36
CA GLN A 109 -4.85 -15.84 9.04
C GLN A 109 -5.79 -15.08 9.97
N TRP A 110 -5.27 -14.12 10.75
CA TRP A 110 -6.09 -13.26 11.59
C TRP A 110 -7.09 -12.45 10.76
N ALA A 111 -6.64 -11.83 9.67
CA ALA A 111 -7.48 -11.03 8.78
C ALA A 111 -8.58 -11.89 8.11
N GLN A 112 -8.23 -13.07 7.59
CA GLN A 112 -9.19 -14.01 7.01
C GLN A 112 -10.26 -14.44 8.01
N ARG A 113 -9.88 -14.64 9.27
CA ARG A 113 -10.82 -14.98 10.34
C ARG A 113 -11.70 -13.80 10.78
N MET A 114 -11.17 -12.58 10.72
CA MET A 114 -11.84 -11.36 11.20
C MET A 114 -12.73 -10.68 10.16
N MET A 115 -12.35 -10.71 8.88
CA MET A 115 -13.10 -10.12 7.77
C MET A 115 -14.58 -10.54 7.70
N PRO A 116 -14.96 -11.83 7.78
CA PRO A 116 -16.37 -12.22 7.75
C PRO A 116 -17.17 -11.67 8.94
N VAL A 117 -16.57 -11.64 10.13
CA VAL A 117 -17.20 -11.07 11.34
C VAL A 117 -17.43 -9.56 11.17
N LEU A 118 -16.45 -8.85 10.61
CA LEU A 118 -16.57 -7.42 10.33
C LEU A 118 -17.60 -7.11 9.24
N GLU A 119 -17.70 -7.94 8.20
CA GLU A 119 -18.72 -7.82 7.16
C GLU A 119 -20.12 -8.10 7.69
N GLU A 120 -20.32 -9.15 8.49
CA GLU A 120 -21.59 -9.45 9.14
C GLU A 120 -22.04 -8.32 10.06
N ALA A 121 -21.12 -7.77 10.86
CA ALA A 121 -21.40 -6.61 11.71
C ALA A 121 -21.81 -5.39 10.89
N ARG A 122 -21.16 -5.13 9.74
CA ARG A 122 -21.55 -4.05 8.81
C ARG A 122 -22.95 -4.29 8.22
N ARG A 123 -23.24 -5.50 7.75
CA ARG A 123 -24.55 -5.89 7.19
C ARG A 123 -25.67 -5.75 8.22
N ALA A 124 -25.48 -6.26 9.44
CA ALA A 124 -26.43 -6.15 10.54
C ALA A 124 -26.73 -4.68 10.89
N LYS A 125 -25.70 -3.81 10.90
CA LYS A 125 -25.85 -2.38 11.15
C LYS A 125 -26.65 -1.67 10.05
N GLN A 126 -26.47 -2.07 8.79
CA GLN A 126 -27.26 -1.56 7.65
C GLN A 126 -28.72 -2.00 7.74
N LEU A 127 -28.98 -3.28 8.01
CA LEU A 127 -30.33 -3.82 8.23
C LEU A 127 -31.06 -3.13 9.40
N ALA A 128 -30.37 -2.90 10.52
CA ALA A 128 -30.96 -2.18 11.65
C ALA A 128 -31.36 -0.74 11.28
N ARG A 129 -30.58 -0.07 10.42
CA ARG A 129 -30.89 1.27 9.91
C ARG A 129 -32.10 1.25 8.97
N THR A 130 -32.17 0.31 8.04
CA THR A 130 -33.30 0.21 7.10
C THR A 130 -34.60 -0.12 7.83
N VAL A 131 -34.57 -1.05 8.78
CA VAL A 131 -35.72 -1.40 9.63
C VAL A 131 -36.19 -0.20 10.45
N LYS A 132 -35.26 0.59 11.04
CA LYS A 132 -35.62 1.83 11.75
C LYS A 132 -36.30 2.85 10.83
N LEU A 133 -35.80 3.03 9.60
CA LEU A 133 -36.38 3.95 8.62
C LEU A 133 -37.77 3.50 8.16
N GLN A 134 -37.96 2.19 7.90
CA GLN A 134 -39.26 1.62 7.55
C GLN A 134 -40.29 1.78 8.68
N LYS A 135 -39.91 1.48 9.94
CA LYS A 135 -40.78 1.68 11.11
C LYS A 135 -41.15 3.16 11.30
N LYS A 136 -40.23 4.10 11.05
CA LYS A 136 -40.50 5.54 11.10
C LYS A 136 -41.52 5.97 10.03
N LYS A 137 -41.36 5.50 8.79
CA LYS A 137 -42.32 5.75 7.69
C LYS A 137 -43.72 5.20 7.97
N LEU A 138 -43.80 4.00 8.55
CA LEU A 138 -45.07 3.37 8.91
C LEU A 138 -45.83 4.17 9.98
N ARG A 139 -45.11 4.72 10.97
CA ARG A 139 -45.67 5.56 12.03
C ARG A 139 -46.15 6.93 11.52
N SER A 140 -45.39 7.57 10.62
CA SER A 140 -45.80 8.85 10.01
C SER A 140 -46.94 8.70 9.00
N GLY A 141 -47.07 7.54 8.33
CA GLY A 141 -48.17 7.26 7.41
C GLY A 141 -49.52 6.98 8.10
N LYS A 142 -49.48 6.41 9.31
CA LYS A 142 -50.68 6.17 10.13
C LYS A 142 -51.26 7.46 10.74
N ALA A 143 -50.42 8.47 11.00
CA ALA A 143 -50.83 9.76 11.54
C ALA A 143 -51.49 10.72 10.52
N ARG A 144 -51.50 10.38 9.22
CA ARG A 144 -52.11 11.18 8.14
C ARG A 144 -53.46 10.63 7.64
N ARG A 145 -53.98 9.57 8.26
CA ARG A 145 -55.25 8.89 7.90
C ARG A 145 -56.33 8.97 9.00
N LEU A 146 -56.14 9.86 9.97
CA LEU A 146 -57.15 10.29 10.94
C LEU A 146 -57.40 11.77 10.69
#